data_AF-A0A317D890-F1
#
_entry.id   AF-A0A317D890-F1
#
_cell.length_a   1.000
_cell.length_b   1.000
_cell.length_c   1.000
_cell.angle_alpha   90.00
_cell.angle_beta   90.00
_cell.angle_gamma   90.00
#
_symmetry.space_group_name_H-M   'P 1'
#
loop_
_entity.id
_entity.type
_entity.pdbx_description
1 polymer ?
#
loop_
_entity_poly.entity_id
_entity_poly.type
_entity_poly.pdbx_seq_one_letter_code
_entity_poly.pdbx_strand_id
1 'polypeptide(L)'
;MTAPATAADAYPGYLDCLADADEYAAIDVALGLLDAGLPAERVLLDLVAPAQAEVGERWARNEWSVAQEHAATHISERVVAAVAAHARPQPTGGRVVVACMDGEWHALPPRLVAEVLRLRGWQVTFLGASVPAAHLVSYLRRHDAHAVALACALPVRLPHAHRMIEACRRSDVPVVVGGRGFGADGRWARRLGAAWAPDAPSAAELIADERALHRVPPAQLAHLADDEYASLVRRRGDLIDSALADLRERVPATRAYTAAQLDSTVSDLGHIVDFLAAALYVDDASLFTNFVGWLVGILTSRGVPAAAVDLSLRHFAGVLRDFPRVVHALAQGRAALLAADGRTAA
;
A
#
# COMPACT_ATOMS: atom_id res chain seq x y z
N MET A 1 12.74 -21.44 -35.91
CA MET A 1 12.47 -21.26 -34.46
C MET A 1 12.45 -19.76 -34.22
N THR A 2 11.26 -19.18 -34.10
CA THR A 2 11.08 -17.82 -33.56
C THR A 2 11.62 -17.78 -32.14
N ALA A 3 12.23 -16.66 -31.74
CA ALA A 3 12.69 -16.47 -30.37
C ALA A 3 11.52 -16.70 -29.40
N PRO A 4 11.76 -17.29 -28.20
CA PRO A 4 10.70 -17.47 -27.23
C PRO A 4 10.10 -16.09 -26.87
N ALA A 5 8.77 -15.99 -26.92
CA ALA A 5 8.07 -14.76 -26.58
C ALA A 5 8.39 -14.38 -25.13
N THR A 6 8.86 -13.15 -24.91
CA THR A 6 9.16 -12.66 -23.56
C THR A 6 7.97 -11.85 -23.02
N ALA A 7 7.86 -11.74 -21.69
CA ALA A 7 6.87 -10.85 -21.08
C ALA A 7 7.05 -9.39 -21.53
N ALA A 8 8.30 -8.96 -21.79
CA ALA A 8 8.60 -7.62 -22.28
C ALA A 8 8.00 -7.36 -23.68
N ASP A 9 8.01 -8.36 -24.56
CA ASP A 9 7.44 -8.23 -25.91
C ASP A 9 5.90 -8.13 -25.87
N ALA A 10 5.28 -8.85 -24.94
CA ALA A 10 3.82 -8.88 -24.75
C ALA A 10 3.28 -7.69 -23.93
N TYR A 11 4.15 -7.02 -23.16
CA TYR A 11 3.77 -5.98 -22.22
C TYR A 11 2.97 -4.82 -22.83
N PRO A 12 3.36 -4.22 -23.97
CA PRO A 12 2.57 -3.16 -24.59
C PRO A 12 1.16 -3.63 -24.97
N GLY A 13 1.04 -4.82 -25.57
CA GLY A 13 -0.25 -5.39 -25.95
C GLY A 13 -1.13 -5.70 -24.74
N TYR A 14 -0.55 -6.16 -23.63
CA TYR A 14 -1.29 -6.35 -22.39
C TYR A 14 -1.82 -5.02 -21.82
N LEU A 15 -1.02 -3.96 -21.81
CA LEU A 15 -1.47 -2.63 -21.39
C LEU A 15 -2.57 -2.07 -22.30
N ASP A 16 -2.50 -2.30 -23.60
CA ASP A 16 -3.55 -1.89 -24.54
C ASP A 16 -4.87 -2.62 -24.22
N CYS A 17 -4.82 -3.93 -23.94
CA CYS A 17 -6.01 -4.68 -23.50
C CYS A 17 -6.62 -4.10 -22.22
N LEU A 18 -5.80 -3.69 -21.24
CA LEU A 18 -6.28 -3.03 -20.02
C LEU A 18 -6.92 -1.66 -20.31
N ALA A 19 -6.33 -0.89 -21.23
CA ALA A 19 -6.82 0.42 -21.62
C ALA A 19 -8.19 0.33 -22.32
N ASP A 20 -8.34 -0.68 -23.19
CA ASP A 20 -9.56 -0.94 -23.97
C ASP A 20 -10.61 -1.75 -23.19
N ALA A 21 -10.31 -2.13 -21.95
CA ALA A 21 -11.13 -2.97 -21.08
C ALA A 21 -11.49 -4.34 -21.70
N ASP A 22 -10.58 -4.92 -22.48
CA ASP A 22 -10.74 -6.24 -23.12
C ASP A 22 -10.18 -7.34 -22.21
N GLU A 23 -11.06 -7.91 -21.37
CA GLU A 23 -10.71 -9.01 -20.45
C GLU A 23 -10.16 -10.23 -21.19
N TYR A 24 -10.81 -10.63 -22.29
CA TYR A 24 -10.49 -11.88 -22.96
C TYR A 24 -9.18 -11.78 -23.74
N ALA A 25 -8.94 -10.66 -24.43
CA ALA A 25 -7.65 -10.41 -25.07
C ALA A 25 -6.50 -10.37 -24.05
N ALA A 26 -6.70 -9.75 -22.89
CA ALA A 26 -5.70 -9.73 -21.82
C ALA A 26 -5.38 -11.15 -21.31
N ILE A 27 -6.40 -12.01 -21.16
CA ILE A 27 -6.23 -13.42 -20.80
C ILE A 27 -5.47 -14.17 -21.90
N ASP A 28 -5.83 -13.98 -23.17
CA ASP A 28 -5.19 -14.65 -24.31
C ASP A 28 -3.70 -14.27 -24.42
N VAL A 29 -3.34 -13.01 -24.16
CA VAL A 29 -1.93 -12.58 -24.08
C VAL A 29 -1.18 -13.37 -23.01
N ALA A 30 -1.74 -13.48 -21.81
CA ALA A 30 -1.08 -14.19 -20.71
C ALA A 30 -0.99 -15.71 -20.96
N LEU A 31 -2.05 -16.34 -21.47
CA LEU A 31 -2.05 -17.77 -21.79
C LEU A 31 -1.13 -18.09 -22.97
N GLY A 32 -1.06 -17.22 -23.97
CA GLY A 32 -0.13 -17.37 -25.09
C GLY A 32 1.35 -17.38 -24.65
N LEU A 33 1.71 -16.60 -23.62
CA LEU A 33 3.04 -16.67 -23.01
C LEU A 33 3.30 -18.02 -22.33
N LEU A 34 2.29 -18.59 -21.64
CA LEU A 34 2.41 -19.92 -21.02
C LEU A 34 2.55 -21.02 -22.09
N ASP A 35 1.75 -20.96 -23.15
CA ASP A 35 1.82 -21.89 -24.28
C ASP A 35 3.17 -21.81 -25.01
N ALA A 36 3.79 -20.62 -25.02
CA ALA A 36 5.15 -20.40 -25.52
C ALA A 36 6.25 -20.88 -24.55
N GLY A 37 5.89 -21.42 -23.38
CA GLY A 37 6.79 -22.01 -22.40
C GLY A 37 7.33 -21.06 -21.33
N LEU A 38 6.81 -19.82 -21.24
CA LEU A 38 7.20 -18.91 -20.17
C LEU A 38 6.63 -19.42 -18.82
N PRO A 39 7.43 -19.50 -17.74
CA PRO A 39 6.91 -19.95 -16.45
C PRO A 39 5.81 -19.03 -15.92
N ALA A 40 4.78 -19.61 -15.30
CA ALA A 40 3.67 -18.85 -14.71
C ALA A 40 4.13 -17.79 -13.70
N GLU A 41 5.17 -18.08 -12.91
CA GLU A 41 5.78 -17.10 -11.99
C GLU A 41 6.27 -15.86 -12.74
N ARG A 42 6.87 -16.02 -13.93
CA ARG A 42 7.35 -14.91 -14.76
C ARG A 42 6.20 -14.14 -15.41
N VAL A 43 5.14 -14.81 -15.86
CA VAL A 43 3.93 -14.10 -16.34
C VAL A 43 3.33 -13.22 -15.23
N LEU A 44 3.22 -13.74 -14.01
CA LEU A 44 2.68 -12.98 -12.88
C LEU A 44 3.56 -11.77 -12.50
N LEU A 45 4.89 -11.97 -12.44
CA LEU A 45 5.82 -10.97 -11.92
C LEU A 45 6.38 -10.00 -12.96
N ASP A 46 6.44 -10.40 -14.23
CA ASP A 46 7.02 -9.59 -15.32
C ASP A 46 5.98 -8.99 -16.27
N LEU A 47 4.74 -9.49 -16.26
CA LEU A 47 3.64 -8.93 -17.06
C LEU A 47 2.63 -8.23 -16.16
N VAL A 48 1.99 -8.98 -15.26
CA VAL A 48 0.86 -8.46 -14.47
C VAL A 48 1.32 -7.43 -13.44
N ALA A 49 2.35 -7.75 -12.65
CA ALA A 49 2.86 -6.84 -11.62
C ALA A 49 3.30 -5.46 -12.16
N PRO A 50 4.16 -5.36 -13.20
CA PRO A 50 4.55 -4.06 -13.75
C PRO A 50 3.38 -3.34 -14.44
N ALA A 51 2.46 -4.07 -15.09
CA ALA A 51 1.30 -3.43 -15.71
C ALA A 51 0.40 -2.79 -14.65
N GLN A 52 0.19 -3.48 -13.52
CA GLN A 52 -0.56 -2.91 -12.40
C GLN A 52 0.13 -1.68 -11.79
N ALA A 53 1.47 -1.63 -11.78
CA ALA A 53 2.20 -0.44 -11.36
C ALA A 53 1.93 0.74 -12.34
N GLU A 54 2.00 0.49 -13.65
CA GLU A 54 1.70 1.50 -14.67
C GLU A 54 0.25 1.99 -14.60
N VAL A 55 -0.72 1.10 -14.35
CA VAL A 55 -2.13 1.48 -14.10
C VAL A 55 -2.23 2.49 -12.96
N GLY A 56 -1.51 2.25 -11.85
CA GLY A 56 -1.44 3.18 -10.72
C GLY A 56 -0.81 4.52 -11.08
N GLU A 57 0.27 4.52 -11.88
CA GLU A 57 0.94 5.74 -12.33
C GLU A 57 0.08 6.57 -13.29
N ARG A 58 -0.65 5.93 -14.22
CA ARG A 58 -1.59 6.62 -15.11
C ARG A 58 -2.75 7.25 -14.34
N TRP A 59 -3.25 6.57 -13.31
CA TRP A 59 -4.25 7.13 -12.41
C TRP A 59 -3.70 8.32 -11.60
N ALA A 60 -2.47 8.21 -11.09
CA ALA A 60 -1.83 9.28 -10.32
C ALA A 60 -1.64 10.56 -11.17
N ARG A 61 -1.17 10.37 -12.42
CA ARG A 61 -1.01 11.42 -13.43
C ARG A 61 -2.32 11.97 -14.00
N ASN A 62 -3.47 11.46 -13.54
CA ASN A 62 -4.81 11.87 -14.02
C ASN A 62 -5.02 11.58 -15.53
N GLU A 63 -4.28 10.62 -16.08
CA GLU A 63 -4.48 10.11 -17.45
C GLU A 63 -5.62 9.09 -17.48
N TRP A 64 -5.75 8.31 -16.40
CA TRP A 64 -6.81 7.33 -16.21
C TRP A 64 -7.71 7.75 -15.05
N SER A 65 -9.01 7.63 -15.26
CA SER A 65 -10.03 7.79 -14.23
C SER A 65 -10.00 6.64 -13.22
N VAL A 66 -10.66 6.83 -12.09
CA VAL A 66 -10.87 5.76 -11.10
C VAL A 66 -11.60 4.56 -11.72
N ALA A 67 -12.54 4.79 -12.64
CA ALA A 67 -13.25 3.72 -13.32
C ALA A 67 -12.34 2.87 -14.22
N GLN A 68 -11.40 3.51 -14.92
CA GLN A 68 -10.40 2.81 -15.75
C GLN A 68 -9.41 2.01 -14.91
N GLU A 69 -8.93 2.59 -13.81
CA GLU A 69 -8.09 1.87 -12.83
C GLU A 69 -8.81 0.62 -12.31
N HIS A 70 -10.05 0.76 -11.85
CA HIS A 70 -10.84 -0.38 -11.35
C HIS A 70 -11.08 -1.45 -12.40
N ALA A 71 -11.42 -1.07 -13.64
CA ALA A 71 -11.60 -2.01 -14.73
C ALA A 71 -10.31 -2.80 -15.02
N ALA A 72 -9.18 -2.11 -15.15
CA ALA A 72 -7.88 -2.73 -15.41
C ALA A 72 -7.41 -3.64 -14.26
N THR A 73 -7.62 -3.23 -13.00
CA THR A 73 -7.31 -4.05 -11.83
C THR A 73 -8.18 -5.32 -11.81
N HIS A 74 -9.47 -5.22 -12.12
CA HIS A 74 -10.34 -6.40 -12.23
C HIS A 74 -9.94 -7.34 -13.37
N ILE A 75 -9.57 -6.81 -14.54
CA ILE A 75 -9.05 -7.63 -15.64
C ILE A 75 -7.76 -8.35 -15.21
N SER A 76 -6.85 -7.65 -14.53
CA SER A 76 -5.61 -8.25 -14.03
C SER A 76 -5.89 -9.37 -13.02
N GLU A 77 -6.88 -9.24 -12.14
CA GLU A 77 -7.33 -10.33 -11.25
C GLU A 77 -7.83 -11.56 -12.03
N ARG A 78 -8.56 -11.34 -13.13
CA ARG A 78 -9.06 -12.41 -14.02
C ARG A 78 -7.93 -13.11 -14.76
N VAL A 79 -6.93 -12.36 -15.21
CA VAL A 79 -5.69 -12.87 -15.81
C VAL A 79 -4.91 -13.71 -14.80
N VAL A 80 -4.73 -13.25 -13.56
CA VAL A 80 -4.08 -14.03 -12.50
C VAL A 80 -4.83 -15.34 -12.24
N ALA A 81 -6.16 -15.31 -12.20
CA ALA A 81 -6.96 -16.52 -12.05
C ALA A 81 -6.78 -17.49 -13.23
N ALA A 82 -6.71 -17.00 -14.47
CA ALA A 82 -6.47 -17.81 -15.65
C ALA A 82 -5.07 -18.45 -15.64
N VAL A 83 -4.03 -17.68 -15.31
CA VAL A 83 -2.64 -18.16 -15.17
C VAL A 83 -2.55 -19.25 -14.11
N ALA A 84 -3.17 -19.04 -12.94
CA ALA A 84 -3.20 -20.04 -11.87
C ALA A 84 -3.94 -21.32 -12.29
N ALA A 85 -5.06 -21.18 -12.99
CA ALA A 85 -5.85 -22.31 -13.50
C ALA A 85 -5.18 -23.07 -14.65
N HIS A 86 -4.26 -22.43 -15.39
CA HIS A 86 -3.42 -23.08 -16.38
C HIS A 86 -2.26 -23.83 -15.72
N ALA A 87 -1.55 -23.19 -14.78
CA ALA A 87 -0.38 -23.78 -14.11
C ALA A 87 -0.73 -24.97 -13.20
N ARG A 88 -1.89 -24.92 -12.51
CA ARG A 88 -2.43 -25.96 -11.61
C ARG A 88 -1.38 -26.64 -10.71
N PRO A 89 -0.60 -25.88 -9.94
CA PRO A 89 0.41 -26.46 -9.06
C PRO A 89 -0.23 -27.45 -8.07
N GLN A 90 0.51 -28.51 -7.72
CA GLN A 90 0.12 -29.51 -6.72
C GLN A 90 1.01 -29.35 -5.47
N PRO A 91 0.75 -28.34 -4.62
CA PRO A 91 1.61 -28.06 -3.48
C PRO A 91 1.53 -29.15 -2.41
N THR A 92 2.69 -29.55 -1.89
CA THR A 92 2.82 -30.53 -0.79
C THR A 92 3.43 -29.93 0.47
N GLY A 93 3.84 -28.67 0.44
CA GLY A 93 4.43 -27.96 1.58
C GLY A 93 3.41 -27.60 2.66
N GLY A 94 3.89 -26.89 3.69
CA GLY A 94 3.06 -26.40 4.78
C GLY A 94 1.96 -25.43 4.33
N ARG A 95 1.02 -25.14 5.24
CA ARG A 95 -0.08 -24.22 4.94
C ARG A 95 0.32 -22.77 5.21
N VAL A 96 0.32 -21.93 4.18
CA VAL A 96 0.52 -20.48 4.33
C VAL A 96 -0.81 -19.76 4.16
N VAL A 97 -1.07 -18.80 5.03
CA VAL A 97 -2.21 -17.88 4.88
C VAL A 97 -1.69 -16.55 4.35
N VAL A 98 -2.32 -16.01 3.31
CA VAL A 98 -1.99 -14.71 2.74
C VAL A 98 -3.20 -13.79 2.87
N ALA A 99 -2.99 -12.57 3.35
CA ALA A 99 -4.07 -11.61 3.53
C ALA A 99 -3.58 -10.16 3.42
N CYS A 100 -4.48 -9.26 3.04
CA CYS A 100 -4.30 -7.85 3.35
C CYS A 100 -4.52 -7.62 4.85
N MET A 101 -3.83 -6.63 5.38
CA MET A 101 -4.04 -6.17 6.74
C MET A 101 -5.43 -5.53 6.93
N ASP A 102 -5.84 -5.39 8.18
CA ASP A 102 -7.09 -4.70 8.53
C ASP A 102 -7.13 -3.27 7.97
N GLY A 103 -8.20 -2.94 7.24
CA GLY A 103 -8.38 -1.67 6.54
C GLY A 103 -7.56 -1.50 5.25
N GLU A 104 -6.87 -2.55 4.79
CA GLU A 104 -6.11 -2.56 3.53
C GLU A 104 -6.91 -3.27 2.43
N TRP A 105 -7.10 -2.59 1.30
CA TRP A 105 -7.98 -3.02 0.20
C TRP A 105 -7.23 -3.40 -1.07
N HIS A 106 -5.93 -3.13 -1.16
CA HIS A 106 -5.12 -3.44 -2.33
C HIS A 106 -4.78 -4.95 -2.37
N ALA A 107 -5.72 -5.76 -2.85
CA ALA A 107 -5.68 -7.22 -2.79
C ALA A 107 -4.85 -7.89 -3.90
N LEU A 108 -4.65 -7.23 -5.05
CA LEU A 108 -3.94 -7.82 -6.18
C LEU A 108 -2.46 -8.12 -5.87
N PRO A 109 -1.65 -7.24 -5.25
CA PRO A 109 -0.29 -7.58 -4.89
C PRO A 109 -0.16 -8.82 -3.98
N PRO A 110 -0.88 -8.95 -2.84
CA PRO A 110 -0.85 -10.19 -2.06
C PRO A 110 -1.48 -11.39 -2.78
N ARG A 111 -2.41 -11.18 -3.72
CA ARG A 111 -2.89 -12.26 -4.59
C ARG A 111 -1.76 -12.82 -5.46
N LEU A 112 -0.91 -11.97 -6.05
CA LEU A 112 0.28 -12.42 -6.78
C LEU A 112 1.24 -13.19 -5.88
N VAL A 113 1.49 -12.70 -4.66
CA VAL A 113 2.31 -13.42 -3.66
C VAL A 113 1.72 -14.81 -3.38
N ALA A 114 0.40 -14.91 -3.22
CA ALA A 114 -0.26 -16.18 -2.98
C ALA A 114 -0.04 -17.18 -4.13
N GLU A 115 -0.12 -16.74 -5.39
CA GLU A 115 0.13 -17.63 -6.53
C GLU A 115 1.60 -18.05 -6.64
N VAL A 116 2.55 -17.14 -6.42
CA VAL A 116 3.98 -17.47 -6.40
C VAL A 116 4.30 -18.50 -5.30
N LEU A 117 3.73 -18.33 -4.10
CA LEU A 117 3.89 -19.30 -3.02
C LEU A 117 3.34 -20.68 -3.40
N ARG A 118 2.19 -20.75 -4.10
CA ARG A 118 1.66 -22.04 -4.62
C ARG A 118 2.58 -22.67 -5.65
N LEU A 119 3.08 -21.87 -6.59
CA LEU A 119 4.05 -22.33 -7.60
C LEU A 119 5.33 -22.86 -6.97
N ARG A 120 5.72 -22.31 -5.80
CA ARG A 120 6.85 -22.75 -4.98
C ARG A 120 6.50 -23.85 -3.97
N GLY A 121 5.35 -24.51 -4.13
CA GLY A 121 5.00 -25.73 -3.40
C GLY A 121 4.25 -25.55 -2.09
N TRP A 122 3.89 -24.32 -1.69
CA TRP A 122 3.12 -24.06 -0.46
C TRP A 122 1.62 -24.24 -0.65
N GLN A 123 0.94 -24.78 0.37
CA GLN A 123 -0.52 -24.81 0.39
C GLN A 123 -1.05 -23.45 0.82
N VAL A 124 -1.51 -22.64 -0.12
CA VAL A 124 -1.88 -21.24 0.18
C VAL A 124 -3.39 -21.04 0.28
N THR A 125 -3.84 -20.45 1.40
CA THR A 125 -5.16 -19.81 1.49
C THR A 125 -5.01 -18.30 1.38
N PHE A 126 -5.64 -17.68 0.37
CA PHE A 126 -5.72 -16.24 0.25
C PHE A 126 -7.05 -15.74 0.81
N LEU A 127 -7.01 -14.87 1.82
CA LEU A 127 -8.20 -14.36 2.52
C LEU A 127 -8.72 -13.03 1.96
N GLY A 128 -8.01 -12.43 1.01
CA GLY A 128 -8.43 -11.17 0.38
C GLY A 128 -8.11 -9.92 1.21
N ALA A 129 -8.90 -8.89 0.96
CA ALA A 129 -8.78 -7.55 1.53
C ALA A 129 -9.28 -7.47 2.99
N SER A 130 -8.74 -6.52 3.73
CA SER A 130 -9.26 -5.99 5.01
C SER A 130 -9.71 -7.06 6.02
N VAL A 131 -8.84 -8.02 6.33
CA VAL A 131 -9.16 -9.10 7.28
C VAL A 131 -8.95 -8.62 8.73
N PRO A 132 -10.00 -8.63 9.59
CA PRO A 132 -9.84 -8.20 10.98
C PRO A 132 -8.93 -9.14 11.78
N ALA A 133 -8.04 -8.58 12.61
CA ALA A 133 -7.00 -9.33 13.31
C ALA A 133 -7.54 -10.49 14.17
N ALA A 134 -8.66 -10.30 14.88
CA ALA A 134 -9.28 -11.33 15.72
C ALA A 134 -9.77 -12.55 14.91
N HIS A 135 -10.33 -12.31 13.73
CA HIS A 135 -10.79 -13.36 12.83
C HIS A 135 -9.61 -14.05 12.14
N LEU A 136 -8.57 -13.30 11.75
CA LEU A 136 -7.35 -13.88 11.21
C LEU A 136 -6.73 -14.88 12.19
N VAL A 137 -6.45 -14.46 13.43
CA VAL A 137 -5.84 -15.34 14.45
C VAL A 137 -6.65 -16.61 14.69
N SER A 138 -7.98 -16.49 14.69
CA SER A 138 -8.87 -17.64 14.83
C SER A 138 -8.77 -18.59 13.63
N TYR A 139 -8.66 -18.04 12.42
CA TYR A 139 -8.46 -18.81 11.19
C TYR A 139 -7.10 -19.53 11.19
N LEU A 140 -6.02 -18.81 11.50
CA LEU A 140 -4.66 -19.36 11.52
C LEU A 140 -4.56 -20.59 12.43
N ARG A 141 -5.10 -20.51 13.65
CA ARG A 141 -5.09 -21.62 14.61
C ARG A 141 -5.97 -22.79 14.17
N ARG A 142 -7.16 -22.51 13.63
CA ARG A 142 -8.07 -23.57 13.16
C ARG A 142 -7.47 -24.40 12.03
N HIS A 143 -6.67 -23.76 11.18
CA HIS A 143 -6.14 -24.38 9.96
C HIS A 143 -4.68 -24.81 10.07
N ASP A 144 -4.09 -24.77 11.27
CA ASP A 144 -2.69 -25.14 11.53
C ASP A 144 -1.73 -24.45 10.54
N ALA A 145 -1.85 -23.12 10.47
CA ALA A 145 -1.07 -22.32 9.54
C ALA A 145 0.42 -22.36 9.93
N HIS A 146 1.26 -22.81 9.00
CA HIS A 146 2.72 -22.79 9.13
C HIS A 146 3.27 -21.36 9.22
N ALA A 147 2.71 -20.46 8.43
CA ALA A 147 3.05 -19.04 8.47
C ALA A 147 1.89 -18.18 7.94
N VAL A 148 1.94 -16.88 8.23
CA VAL A 148 1.07 -15.88 7.61
C VAL A 148 1.89 -14.82 6.90
N ALA A 149 1.55 -14.53 5.64
CA ALA A 149 2.08 -13.42 4.87
C ALA A 149 1.04 -12.29 4.81
N LEU A 150 1.38 -11.11 5.34
CA LEU A 150 0.49 -9.96 5.42
C LEU A 150 0.99 -8.81 4.55
N ALA A 151 0.12 -8.27 3.71
CA ALA A 151 0.45 -7.14 2.85
C ALA A 151 -0.12 -5.81 3.35
N CYS A 152 0.69 -4.76 3.24
CA CYS A 152 0.33 -3.37 3.49
C CYS A 152 0.80 -2.51 2.32
N ALA A 153 -0.13 -1.87 1.62
CA ALA A 153 0.17 -1.00 0.50
C ALA A 153 0.29 0.47 0.92
N LEU A 154 -0.41 0.88 1.98
CA LEU A 154 -0.43 2.26 2.46
C LEU A 154 0.23 2.41 3.85
N PRO A 155 1.27 3.26 4.01
CA PRO A 155 1.95 3.47 5.29
C PRO A 155 1.03 3.95 6.42
N VAL A 156 -0.08 4.61 6.08
CA VAL A 156 -1.11 5.03 7.03
C VAL A 156 -1.69 3.85 7.85
N ARG A 157 -1.58 2.62 7.34
CA ARG A 157 -2.03 1.40 8.01
C ARG A 157 -1.01 0.80 8.98
N LEU A 158 0.21 1.34 9.11
CA LEU A 158 1.24 0.80 10.01
C LEU A 158 0.80 0.61 11.48
N PRO A 159 -0.01 1.50 12.09
CA PRO A 159 -0.55 1.23 13.42
C PRO A 159 -1.48 0.00 13.49
N HIS A 160 -2.25 -0.25 12.44
CA HIS A 160 -3.10 -1.44 12.33
C HIS A 160 -2.25 -2.68 12.06
N ALA A 161 -1.26 -2.55 11.17
CA ALA A 161 -0.27 -3.58 10.88
C ALA A 161 0.41 -4.08 12.14
N HIS A 162 0.91 -3.17 12.99
CA HIS A 162 1.58 -3.52 14.24
C HIS A 162 0.67 -4.34 15.18
N ARG A 163 -0.59 -3.92 15.37
CA ARG A 163 -1.54 -4.68 16.20
C ARG A 163 -1.78 -6.09 15.66
N MET A 164 -1.84 -6.22 14.34
CA MET A 164 -2.07 -7.49 13.66
C MET A 164 -0.84 -8.42 13.75
N ILE A 165 0.37 -7.88 13.53
CA ILE A 165 1.65 -8.57 13.74
C ILE A 165 1.69 -9.12 15.18
N GLU A 166 1.41 -8.27 16.16
CA GLU A 166 1.41 -8.62 17.58
C GLU A 166 0.35 -9.69 17.93
N ALA A 167 -0.83 -9.63 17.33
CA ALA A 167 -1.88 -10.63 17.52
C ALA A 167 -1.48 -12.01 16.97
N CYS A 168 -0.85 -12.05 15.79
CA CYS A 168 -0.32 -13.29 15.21
C CYS A 168 0.87 -13.84 16.02
N ARG A 169 1.80 -12.98 16.45
CA ARG A 169 2.92 -13.37 17.32
C ARG A 169 2.45 -14.01 18.63
N ARG A 170 1.43 -13.45 19.28
CA ARG A 170 0.82 -14.03 20.50
C ARG A 170 0.14 -15.39 20.27
N SER A 171 -0.11 -15.75 19.01
CA SER A 171 -0.71 -17.03 18.62
C SER A 171 0.32 -18.05 18.15
N ASP A 172 1.61 -17.74 18.30
CA ASP A 172 2.76 -18.57 17.88
C ASP A 172 2.78 -18.90 16.39
N VAL A 173 2.14 -18.07 15.56
CA VAL A 173 2.16 -18.20 14.10
C VAL A 173 3.19 -17.23 13.53
N PRO A 174 4.23 -17.72 12.83
CA PRO A 174 5.22 -16.87 12.18
C PRO A 174 4.61 -15.87 11.18
N VAL A 175 5.10 -14.63 11.20
CA VAL A 175 4.58 -13.53 10.37
C VAL A 175 5.66 -13.01 9.44
N VAL A 176 5.36 -13.04 8.14
CA VAL A 176 6.08 -12.26 7.12
C VAL A 176 5.20 -11.10 6.70
N VAL A 177 5.77 -9.91 6.57
CA VAL A 177 5.07 -8.75 6.04
C VAL A 177 5.71 -8.27 4.75
N GLY A 178 4.91 -7.64 3.89
CA GLY A 178 5.37 -7.11 2.62
C GLY A 178 4.52 -5.94 2.14
N GLY A 179 4.94 -5.38 1.01
CA GLY A 179 4.30 -4.22 0.39
C GLY A 179 4.96 -2.90 0.74
N ARG A 180 4.77 -1.93 -0.17
CA ARG A 180 5.38 -0.59 -0.10
C ARG A 180 5.02 0.21 1.15
N GLY A 181 3.94 -0.18 1.84
CA GLY A 181 3.51 0.43 3.10
C GLY A 181 4.55 0.34 4.21
N PHE A 182 5.51 -0.59 4.14
CA PHE A 182 6.62 -0.74 5.10
C PHE A 182 7.87 0.10 4.79
N GLY A 183 7.81 0.92 3.74
CA GLY A 183 8.88 1.79 3.31
C GLY A 183 10.02 1.04 2.59
N ALA A 184 10.94 1.81 2.02
CA ALA A 184 12.16 1.29 1.42
C ALA A 184 12.89 0.34 2.38
N ASP A 185 13.35 -0.78 1.84
CA ASP A 185 14.08 -1.84 2.54
C ASP A 185 13.38 -2.36 3.81
N GLY A 186 12.05 -2.29 3.87
CA GLY A 186 11.26 -2.76 5.00
C GLY A 186 11.59 -2.07 6.33
N ARG A 187 12.11 -0.83 6.29
CA ARG A 187 12.59 -0.13 7.50
C ARG A 187 11.53 -0.05 8.60
N TRP A 188 10.26 0.16 8.24
CA TRP A 188 9.19 0.24 9.23
C TRP A 188 8.74 -1.15 9.69
N ALA A 189 8.85 -2.20 8.87
CA ALA A 189 8.61 -3.58 9.32
C ALA A 189 9.61 -3.96 10.43
N ARG A 190 10.89 -3.61 10.26
CA ARG A 190 11.92 -3.80 11.30
C ARG A 190 11.58 -3.05 12.60
N ARG A 191 11.12 -1.80 12.51
CA ARG A 191 10.70 -1.02 13.68
C ARG A 191 9.49 -1.63 14.39
N LEU A 192 8.58 -2.24 13.63
CA LEU A 192 7.41 -2.96 14.13
C LEU A 192 7.71 -4.41 14.55
N GLY A 193 8.96 -4.86 14.48
CA GLY A 193 9.35 -6.20 14.87
C GLY A 193 8.74 -7.30 14.01
N ALA A 194 8.70 -7.10 12.68
CA ALA A 194 8.24 -8.11 11.73
C ALA A 194 9.33 -8.48 10.69
N ALA A 195 9.35 -9.75 10.29
CA ALA A 195 10.15 -10.21 9.16
C ALA A 195 9.56 -9.60 7.87
N TRP A 196 10.40 -9.09 6.98
CA TRP A 196 9.93 -8.40 5.77
C TRP A 196 10.51 -9.02 4.51
N ALA A 197 9.67 -9.11 3.48
CA ALA A 197 10.08 -9.52 2.14
C ALA A 197 9.81 -8.40 1.12
N PRO A 198 10.79 -8.09 0.23
CA PRO A 198 10.60 -7.10 -0.83
C PRO A 198 9.65 -7.56 -1.94
N ASP A 199 9.58 -8.86 -2.19
CA ASP A 199 8.83 -9.46 -3.30
C ASP A 199 8.37 -10.88 -2.95
N ALA A 200 7.59 -11.49 -3.85
CA ALA A 200 7.02 -12.81 -3.65
C ALA A 200 8.07 -13.94 -3.60
N PRO A 201 9.11 -13.97 -4.46
CA PRO A 201 10.23 -14.90 -4.31
C PRO A 201 10.90 -14.84 -2.93
N SER A 202 11.25 -13.65 -2.47
CA SER A 202 11.88 -13.44 -1.17
C SER A 202 10.96 -13.83 -0.02
N ALA A 203 9.65 -13.62 -0.16
CA ALA A 203 8.68 -14.09 0.81
C ALA A 203 8.68 -15.62 0.91
N ALA A 204 8.76 -16.33 -0.22
CA ALA A 204 8.84 -17.79 -0.23
C ALA A 204 10.11 -18.32 0.45
N GLU A 205 11.26 -17.67 0.19
CA GLU A 205 12.54 -18.00 0.81
C GLU A 205 12.51 -17.78 2.32
N LEU A 206 11.95 -16.64 2.75
CA LEU A 206 11.83 -16.30 4.16
C LEU A 206 10.84 -17.22 4.89
N ILE A 207 9.75 -17.64 4.25
CA ILE A 207 8.81 -18.61 4.82
C ILE A 207 9.47 -19.99 4.99
N ALA A 208 10.37 -20.38 4.08
CA ALA A 208 11.09 -21.64 4.18
C ALA A 208 12.16 -21.65 5.29
N ASP A 209 12.62 -20.49 5.77
CA ASP A 209 13.58 -20.36 6.87
C ASP A 209 12.89 -20.07 8.20
N GLU A 210 12.41 -21.12 8.87
CA GLU A 210 11.79 -21.02 10.20
C GLU A 210 12.66 -20.25 11.22
N ARG A 211 13.98 -20.41 11.16
CA ARG A 211 14.89 -19.73 12.10
C ARG A 211 14.88 -18.23 11.86
N ALA A 212 14.86 -17.78 10.60
CA ALA A 212 14.76 -16.38 10.26
C ALA A 212 13.45 -15.76 10.77
N LEU A 213 12.33 -16.49 10.65
CA LEU A 213 11.02 -16.02 11.10
C LEU A 213 10.93 -15.84 12.62
N HIS A 214 11.57 -16.69 13.40
CA HIS A 214 11.55 -16.61 14.87
C HIS A 214 12.57 -15.63 15.45
N ARG A 215 13.58 -15.21 14.69
CA ARG A 215 14.67 -14.33 15.17
C ARG A 215 14.38 -12.83 15.06
N VAL A 216 13.14 -12.44 14.81
CA VAL A 216 12.77 -11.04 14.64
C VAL A 216 12.72 -10.32 15.99
N PRO A 217 13.53 -9.26 16.19
CA PRO A 217 13.49 -8.45 17.41
C PRO A 217 12.07 -7.90 17.70
N PRO A 218 11.73 -7.63 18.97
CA PRO A 218 10.46 -6.98 19.30
C PRO A 218 10.40 -5.56 18.74
N ALA A 219 9.19 -5.04 18.62
CA ALA A 219 8.94 -3.67 18.17
C ALA A 219 9.65 -2.63 19.05
N GLN A 220 10.18 -1.58 18.43
CA GLN A 220 10.90 -0.49 19.10
C GLN A 220 10.08 0.80 19.01
N LEU A 221 9.21 0.99 20.01
CA LEU A 221 8.18 2.04 20.01
C LEU A 221 8.14 2.87 21.32
N ALA A 222 9.27 3.00 22.01
CA ALA A 222 9.35 3.74 23.27
C ALA A 222 8.91 5.20 23.14
N HIS A 223 9.06 5.80 21.94
CA HIS A 223 8.58 7.15 21.63
C HIS A 223 7.06 7.29 21.69
N LEU A 224 6.28 6.20 21.59
CA LEU A 224 4.82 6.25 21.75
C LEU A 224 4.35 6.34 23.21
N ALA A 225 5.29 6.42 24.15
CA ALA A 225 4.96 6.74 25.54
C ALA A 225 4.57 8.22 25.73
N ASP A 226 4.85 9.08 24.74
CA ASP A 226 4.28 10.42 24.70
C ASP A 226 2.78 10.41 24.31
N ASP A 227 2.12 11.55 24.49
CA ASP A 227 0.71 11.71 24.15
C ASP A 227 0.49 12.27 22.72
N GLU A 228 1.54 12.49 21.91
CA GLU A 228 1.41 13.20 20.62
C GLU A 228 0.58 12.37 19.63
N TYR A 229 0.97 11.12 19.39
CA TYR A 229 0.25 10.21 18.49
C TYR A 229 -1.20 10.01 18.96
N ALA A 230 -1.38 9.71 20.24
CA ALA A 230 -2.70 9.42 20.79
C ALA A 230 -3.63 10.65 20.72
N SER A 231 -3.08 11.85 20.96
CA SER A 231 -3.82 13.11 20.86
C SER A 231 -4.22 13.43 19.42
N LEU A 232 -3.33 13.19 18.45
CA LEU A 232 -3.61 13.40 17.04
C LEU A 232 -4.76 12.50 16.55
N VAL A 233 -4.72 11.20 16.91
CA VAL A 233 -5.77 10.24 16.56
C VAL A 233 -7.12 10.62 17.18
N ARG A 234 -7.14 11.02 18.47
CA ARG A 234 -8.38 11.44 19.15
C ARG A 234 -8.99 12.72 18.56
N ARG A 235 -8.14 13.67 18.14
CA ARG A 235 -8.55 14.98 17.62
C ARG A 235 -8.74 15.00 16.11
N ARG A 236 -8.70 13.86 15.43
CA ARG A 236 -8.74 13.76 13.96
C ARG A 236 -9.92 14.55 13.36
N GLY A 237 -11.13 14.37 13.89
CA GLY A 237 -12.33 15.08 13.43
C GLY A 237 -12.19 16.59 13.56
N ASP A 238 -11.91 17.07 14.78
CA ASP A 238 -11.74 18.50 15.08
C ASP A 238 -10.66 19.17 14.22
N LEU A 239 -9.57 18.44 13.92
CA LEU A 239 -8.50 18.94 13.07
C LEU A 239 -8.97 19.13 11.63
N ILE A 240 -9.69 18.16 11.08
CA ILE A 240 -10.27 18.26 9.73
C ILE A 240 -11.28 19.41 9.66
N ASP A 241 -12.19 19.49 10.63
CA ASP A 241 -13.22 20.53 10.67
C ASP A 241 -12.61 21.94 10.77
N SER A 242 -11.63 22.12 11.66
CA SER A 242 -10.94 23.40 11.81
C SER A 242 -10.13 23.79 10.57
N ALA A 243 -9.48 22.83 9.90
CA ALA A 243 -8.73 23.07 8.67
C ALA A 243 -9.65 23.45 7.50
N LEU A 244 -10.80 22.77 7.39
CA LEU A 244 -11.81 23.11 6.39
C LEU A 244 -12.38 24.53 6.62
N ALA A 245 -12.62 24.89 7.89
CA ALA A 245 -13.08 26.24 8.23
C ALA A 245 -12.04 27.32 7.85
N ASP A 246 -10.76 27.11 8.18
CA ASP A 246 -9.66 28.04 7.82
C ASP A 246 -9.50 28.16 6.29
N LEU A 247 -9.60 27.05 5.54
CA LEU A 247 -9.60 27.08 4.08
C LEU A 247 -10.76 27.89 3.49
N ARG A 248 -11.97 27.75 4.05
CA ARG A 248 -13.17 28.50 3.62
C ARG A 248 -13.10 29.99 3.92
N GLU A 249 -12.32 30.36 4.93
CA GLU A 249 -12.04 31.75 5.25
C GLU A 249 -10.98 32.34 4.31
N ARG A 250 -9.85 31.65 4.12
CA ARG A 250 -8.68 32.18 3.39
C ARG A 250 -8.74 32.02 1.88
N VAL A 251 -9.51 31.07 1.37
CA VAL A 251 -9.60 30.77 -0.07
C VAL A 251 -11.06 30.93 -0.51
N PRO A 252 -11.50 32.15 -0.91
CA PRO A 252 -12.90 32.42 -1.21
C PRO A 252 -13.53 31.49 -2.25
N ALA A 253 -12.74 30.96 -3.19
CA ALA A 253 -13.19 30.00 -4.20
C ALA A 253 -13.77 28.70 -3.61
N THR A 254 -13.32 28.29 -2.42
CA THR A 254 -13.83 27.09 -1.74
C THR A 254 -15.29 27.21 -1.31
N ARG A 255 -15.83 28.43 -1.20
CA ARG A 255 -17.24 28.66 -0.88
C ARG A 255 -18.19 28.24 -2.00
N ALA A 256 -17.67 28.14 -3.22
CA ALA A 256 -18.40 27.68 -4.41
C ALA A 256 -18.18 26.20 -4.71
N TYR A 257 -17.51 25.45 -3.83
CA TYR A 257 -17.28 24.02 -4.03
C TYR A 257 -18.61 23.25 -4.06
N THR A 258 -18.69 22.32 -5.01
CA THR A 258 -19.73 21.29 -5.04
C THR A 258 -19.57 20.33 -3.85
N ALA A 259 -20.61 19.55 -3.54
CA ALA A 259 -20.54 18.53 -2.50
C ALA A 259 -19.36 17.56 -2.73
N ALA A 260 -19.17 17.08 -3.97
CA ALA A 260 -18.05 16.21 -4.31
C ALA A 260 -16.68 16.85 -4.06
N GLN A 261 -16.51 18.14 -4.39
CA GLN A 261 -15.25 18.85 -4.11
C GLN A 261 -15.00 19.04 -2.61
N LEU A 262 -16.07 19.28 -1.82
CA LEU A 262 -15.96 19.34 -0.37
C LEU A 262 -15.58 17.98 0.22
N ASP A 263 -16.21 16.90 -0.24
CA ASP A 263 -15.90 15.53 0.21
C ASP A 263 -14.44 15.15 -0.11
N SER A 264 -13.96 15.47 -1.32
CA SER A 264 -12.54 15.30 -1.67
C SER A 264 -11.61 16.12 -0.79
N THR A 265 -11.96 17.39 -0.52
CA THR A 265 -11.14 18.26 0.36
C THR A 265 -11.07 17.71 1.78
N VAL A 266 -12.20 17.26 2.33
CA VAL A 266 -12.28 16.63 3.66
C VAL A 266 -11.45 15.34 3.68
N SER A 267 -11.52 14.53 2.62
CA SER A 267 -10.72 13.32 2.48
C SER A 267 -9.23 13.63 2.47
N ASP A 268 -8.78 14.65 1.72
CA ASP A 268 -7.38 15.04 1.64
C ASP A 268 -6.84 15.57 2.98
N LEU A 269 -7.63 16.41 3.68
CA LEU A 269 -7.32 16.86 5.03
C LEU A 269 -7.20 15.67 6.00
N GLY A 270 -8.10 14.69 5.87
CA GLY A 270 -8.04 13.44 6.64
C GLY A 270 -6.77 12.66 6.38
N HIS A 271 -6.39 12.50 5.10
CA HIS A 271 -5.13 11.84 4.74
C HIS A 271 -3.91 12.56 5.33
N ILE A 272 -3.88 13.90 5.31
CA ILE A 272 -2.78 14.66 5.94
C ILE A 272 -2.65 14.30 7.43
N VAL A 273 -3.75 14.30 8.18
CA VAL A 273 -3.74 13.95 9.61
C VAL A 273 -3.33 12.49 9.82
N ASP A 274 -3.84 11.57 9.00
CA ASP A 274 -3.57 10.14 9.17
C ASP A 274 -2.12 9.76 8.83
N PHE A 275 -1.53 10.36 7.77
CA PHE A 275 -0.13 10.16 7.45
C PHE A 275 0.81 10.84 8.45
N LEU A 276 0.42 11.99 9.01
CA LEU A 276 1.13 12.60 10.12
C LEU A 276 1.13 11.67 11.34
N ALA A 277 -0.02 11.07 11.67
CA ALA A 277 -0.13 10.09 12.76
C ALA A 277 0.73 8.85 12.51
N ALA A 278 0.74 8.33 11.28
CA ALA A 278 1.59 7.20 10.92
C ALA A 278 3.09 7.55 11.04
N ALA A 279 3.50 8.74 10.62
CA ALA A 279 4.88 9.20 10.76
C ALA A 279 5.32 9.32 12.22
N LEU A 280 4.45 9.77 13.12
CA LEU A 280 4.70 9.76 14.56
C LEU A 280 4.73 8.33 15.11
N TYR A 281 3.87 7.45 14.60
CA TYR A 281 3.77 6.07 15.03
C TYR A 281 5.08 5.30 14.82
N VAL A 282 5.66 5.44 13.63
CA VAL A 282 6.97 4.86 13.29
C VAL A 282 8.11 5.83 13.47
N ASP A 283 7.87 6.99 14.08
CA ASP A 283 8.82 8.05 14.41
C ASP A 283 9.87 8.29 13.32
N ASP A 284 9.34 8.52 12.13
CA ASP A 284 10.09 8.77 10.91
C ASP A 284 9.30 9.76 10.07
N ALA A 285 9.70 11.03 10.16
CA ALA A 285 9.04 12.11 9.44
C ALA A 285 9.21 12.02 7.91
N SER A 286 10.14 11.21 7.40
CA SER A 286 10.24 10.94 5.96
C SER A 286 8.97 10.28 5.39
N LEU A 287 8.22 9.54 6.23
CA LEU A 287 6.91 9.00 5.87
C LEU A 287 5.97 10.13 5.46
N PHE A 288 5.89 11.17 6.29
CA PHE A 288 5.02 12.31 6.07
C PHE A 288 5.50 13.17 4.90
N THR A 289 6.80 13.44 4.79
CA THR A 289 7.32 14.25 3.67
C THR A 289 7.10 13.59 2.31
N ASN A 290 7.28 12.28 2.23
CA ASN A 290 7.02 11.52 1.00
C ASN A 290 5.54 11.58 0.62
N PHE A 291 4.64 11.44 1.62
CA PHE A 291 3.21 11.62 1.41
C PHE A 291 2.86 13.02 0.92
N VAL A 292 3.41 14.07 1.52
CA VAL A 292 3.15 15.46 1.11
C VAL A 292 3.59 15.68 -0.34
N GLY A 293 4.78 15.20 -0.73
CA GLY A 293 5.25 15.28 -2.11
C GLY A 293 4.32 14.54 -3.09
N TRP A 294 3.89 13.34 -2.74
CA TRP A 294 2.92 12.57 -3.52
C TRP A 294 1.56 13.28 -3.63
N LEU A 295 1.02 13.79 -2.52
CA LEU A 295 -0.25 14.51 -2.48
C LEU A 295 -0.22 15.74 -3.38
N VAL A 296 0.87 16.52 -3.32
CA VAL A 296 1.06 17.69 -4.20
C VAL A 296 1.07 17.26 -5.67
N GLY A 297 1.74 16.16 -6.04
CA GLY A 297 1.71 15.63 -7.40
C GLY A 297 0.30 15.25 -7.87
N ILE A 298 -0.45 14.52 -7.03
CA ILE A 298 -1.84 14.11 -7.28
C ILE A 298 -2.76 15.32 -7.46
N LEU A 299 -2.65 16.31 -6.58
CA LEU A 299 -3.51 17.49 -6.59
C LEU A 299 -3.17 18.42 -7.76
N THR A 300 -1.88 18.57 -8.09
CA THR A 300 -1.44 19.40 -9.21
C THR A 300 -1.88 18.81 -10.56
N SER A 301 -1.81 17.48 -10.74
CA SER A 301 -2.34 16.83 -11.96
C SER A 301 -3.86 17.01 -12.14
N ARG A 302 -4.55 17.39 -11.06
CA ARG A 302 -6.00 17.68 -11.01
C ARG A 302 -6.31 19.18 -10.92
N GLY A 303 -5.32 20.05 -11.12
CA GLY A 303 -5.50 21.51 -11.17
C GLY A 303 -5.59 22.21 -9.81
N VAL A 304 -5.24 21.53 -8.70
CA VAL A 304 -5.19 22.12 -7.37
C VAL A 304 -3.76 22.57 -7.05
N PRO A 305 -3.53 23.87 -6.76
CA PRO A 305 -2.18 24.39 -6.51
C PRO A 305 -1.55 23.83 -5.23
N ALA A 306 -0.23 23.59 -5.25
CA ALA A 306 0.55 23.18 -4.07
C ALA A 306 0.38 24.13 -2.87
N ALA A 307 0.17 25.43 -3.12
CA ALA A 307 -0.11 26.42 -2.09
C ALA A 307 -1.35 26.10 -1.22
N ALA A 308 -2.32 25.35 -1.74
CA ALA A 308 -3.50 24.90 -0.97
C ALA A 308 -3.11 23.86 0.11
N VAL A 309 -2.14 23.00 -0.20
CA VAL A 309 -1.59 22.03 0.75
C VAL A 309 -0.79 22.76 1.83
N ASP A 310 0.09 23.70 1.46
CA ASP A 310 0.87 24.48 2.44
C ASP A 310 -0.01 25.28 3.41
N LEU A 311 -1.15 25.82 2.95
CA LEU A 311 -2.14 26.46 3.84
C LEU A 311 -2.64 25.49 4.93
N SER A 312 -3.01 24.28 4.54
CA SER A 312 -3.49 23.24 5.46
C SER A 312 -2.38 22.82 6.44
N LEU A 313 -1.14 22.66 5.98
CA LEU A 313 0.00 22.33 6.84
C LEU A 313 0.31 23.44 7.85
N ARG A 314 0.20 24.73 7.45
CA ARG A 314 0.35 25.87 8.35
C ARG A 314 -0.73 25.91 9.42
N HIS A 315 -1.98 25.63 9.04
CA HIS A 315 -3.09 25.54 9.98
C HIS A 315 -2.82 24.48 11.04
N PHE A 316 -2.48 23.25 10.62
CA PHE A 316 -2.16 22.18 11.56
C PHE A 316 -0.99 22.53 12.48
N ALA A 317 0.06 23.18 11.96
CA ALA A 317 1.21 23.59 12.78
C ALA A 317 0.82 24.62 13.86
N GLY A 318 -0.13 25.51 13.57
CA GLY A 318 -0.65 26.48 14.55
C GLY A 318 -1.53 25.84 15.63
N VAL A 319 -2.42 24.91 15.23
CA VAL A 319 -3.33 24.21 16.13
C VAL A 319 -2.63 23.16 17.00
N LEU A 320 -1.50 22.63 16.52
CA LEU A 320 -0.73 21.57 17.17
C LEU A 320 0.64 22.06 17.70
N ARG A 321 0.79 23.37 17.94
CA ARG A 321 2.06 24.00 18.36
C ARG A 321 2.68 23.41 19.64
N ASP A 322 1.87 22.81 20.50
CA ASP A 322 2.30 22.23 21.78
C ASP A 322 2.84 20.79 21.62
N PHE A 323 2.86 20.25 20.40
CA PHE A 323 3.33 18.91 20.06
C PHE A 323 4.63 18.99 19.22
N PRO A 324 5.82 18.93 19.84
CA PRO A 324 7.08 19.21 19.14
C PRO A 324 7.39 18.26 17.99
N ARG A 325 7.08 16.96 18.10
CA ARG A 325 7.33 15.99 17.00
C ARG A 325 6.38 16.22 15.83
N VAL A 326 5.12 16.52 16.13
CA VAL A 326 4.13 16.97 15.13
C VAL A 326 4.63 18.21 14.39
N VAL A 327 5.03 19.25 15.13
CA VAL A 327 5.51 20.51 14.53
C VAL A 327 6.75 20.26 13.68
N HIS A 328 7.66 19.40 14.13
CA HIS A 328 8.84 19.01 13.36
C HIS A 328 8.48 18.32 12.03
N ALA A 329 7.59 17.32 12.06
CA ALA A 329 7.15 16.62 10.86
C ALA A 329 6.43 17.56 9.88
N LEU A 330 5.55 18.44 10.38
CA LEU A 330 4.87 19.47 9.59
C LEU A 330 5.87 20.44 8.95
N ALA A 331 6.89 20.89 9.69
CA ALA A 331 7.93 21.78 9.17
C ALA A 331 8.74 21.10 8.04
N GLN A 332 9.10 19.84 8.20
CA GLN A 332 9.79 19.07 7.15
C GLN A 332 8.91 18.85 5.91
N GLY A 333 7.63 18.54 6.09
CA GLY A 333 6.68 18.40 4.97
C GLY A 333 6.55 19.70 4.17
N ARG A 334 6.47 20.84 4.86
CA ARG A 334 6.44 22.16 4.22
C ARG A 334 7.75 22.50 3.50
N ALA A 335 8.90 22.19 4.10
CA ALA A 335 10.19 22.40 3.45
C ALA A 335 10.33 21.58 2.15
N ALA A 336 9.86 20.33 2.16
CA ALA A 336 9.84 19.48 0.97
C ALA A 336 8.93 20.04 -0.14
N LEU A 337 7.77 20.59 0.22
CA LEU A 337 6.85 21.25 -0.72
C LEU A 337 7.52 22.46 -1.39
N LEU A 338 8.17 23.32 -0.61
CA LEU A 338 8.85 24.51 -1.12
C LEU A 338 10.04 24.17 -2.04
N ALA A 339 10.76 23.09 -1.74
CA ALA A 339 11.84 22.59 -2.58
C ALA A 339 11.33 22.08 -3.94
N ALA A 340 10.16 21.43 -3.97
CA ALA A 340 9.52 20.96 -5.21
C ALA A 340 9.00 22.11 -6.09
N ASP A 341 8.54 23.20 -5.49
CA ASP A 341 8.02 24.39 -6.19
C ASP A 341 9.11 25.35 -6.69
N GLY A 342 10.40 25.03 -6.51
CA GLY A 342 11.52 25.91 -6.87
C GLY A 342 11.59 27.21 -6.06
N ARG A 343 10.85 27.30 -4.95
CA ARG A 343 10.88 28.43 -4.02
C ARG A 343 11.76 28.06 -2.84
N THR A 344 13.07 28.15 -3.01
CA THR A 344 13.98 28.20 -1.86
C THR A 344 13.55 29.37 -0.97
N ALA A 345 13.29 29.08 0.31
CA ALA A 345 12.99 30.09 1.32
C ALA A 345 14.12 31.12 1.33
N ALA A 346 13.79 32.34 0.91
CA ALA A 346 14.56 33.55 1.18
C ALA A 346 14.08 34.13 2.52
#